data_AF-A0A497JPF6-F1
#
_entry.id   AF-A0A497JPF6-F1
#
_cell.length_a   1.000
_cell.length_b   1.000
_cell.length_c   1.000
_cell.angle_alpha   90.00
_cell.angle_beta   90.00
_cell.angle_gamma   90.00
#
_symmetry.space_group_name_H-M   'P 1'
#
loop_
_entity.id
_entity.type
_entity.pdbx_description
1 polymer ?
#
loop_
_entity_poly.entity_id
_entity_poly.type
_entity_poly.pdbx_seq_one_letter_code
_entity_poly.pdbx_strand_id
1 'polypeptide(L)'
;MSATRRLIEKIRGFQVGDYVRVRTPFEGIFYGEVLELRDWFNPLEEKYERLAKIQIRNPRVTVLIPLDDEIWEVRLARRRKK
;
A
#
# COMPACT_ATOMS: atom_id res chain seq x y z
N MET A 1 -22.41 -9.48 4.19
CA MET A 1 -21.06 -9.01 4.59
C MET A 1 -20.67 -7.85 3.66
N SER A 2 -20.58 -6.62 4.17
CA SER A 2 -20.35 -5.41 3.34
C SER A 2 -18.91 -5.33 2.83
N ALA A 3 -18.74 -5.06 1.53
CA ALA A 3 -17.46 -4.93 0.82
C ALA A 3 -16.53 -3.89 1.49
N THR A 4 -17.09 -2.88 2.13
CA THR A 4 -16.39 -1.81 2.83
C THR A 4 -15.50 -2.34 3.96
N ARG A 5 -15.93 -3.38 4.68
CA ARG A 5 -15.19 -3.90 5.85
C ARG A 5 -13.94 -4.70 5.45
N ARG A 6 -13.99 -5.40 4.31
CA ARG A 6 -12.82 -6.10 3.72
C ARG A 6 -11.78 -5.11 3.18
N LEU A 7 -12.22 -3.94 2.71
CA LEU A 7 -11.33 -2.87 2.25
C LEU A 7 -10.60 -2.22 3.45
N ILE A 8 -11.32 -1.98 4.56
CA ILE A 8 -10.76 -1.34 5.75
C ILE A 8 -9.75 -2.25 6.49
N GLU A 9 -9.99 -3.56 6.57
CA GLU A 9 -8.98 -4.50 7.14
C GLU A 9 -7.70 -4.59 6.29
N LYS A 10 -7.77 -4.27 5.00
CA LYS A 10 -6.59 -4.18 4.11
C LYS A 10 -5.69 -3.00 4.46
N ILE A 11 -6.27 -1.86 4.87
CA ILE A 11 -5.54 -0.59 5.02
C ILE A 11 -4.95 -0.43 6.44
N ARG A 12 -5.61 -0.99 7.46
CA ARG A 12 -5.10 -1.01 8.84
C ARG A 12 -4.09 -2.14 9.14
N GLY A 13 -3.91 -3.08 8.22
CA GLY A 13 -3.16 -4.33 8.46
C GLY A 13 -1.68 -4.31 8.13
N PHE A 14 -1.15 -3.27 7.47
CA PHE A 14 0.27 -3.21 7.13
C PHE A 14 1.11 -2.71 8.31
N GLN A 15 2.30 -3.28 8.46
CA GLN A 15 3.33 -2.88 9.41
C GLN A 15 4.62 -2.52 8.68
N VAL A 16 5.46 -1.70 9.31
CA VAL A 16 6.82 -1.45 8.82
C VAL A 16 7.59 -2.77 8.78
N GLY A 17 8.27 -3.04 7.68
CA GLY A 17 8.96 -4.30 7.38
C GLY A 17 8.11 -5.33 6.63
N ASP A 18 6.81 -5.08 6.44
CA ASP A 18 5.98 -5.98 5.64
C ASP A 18 6.40 -5.97 4.18
N TYR A 19 6.50 -7.17 3.60
CA TYR A 19 6.71 -7.33 2.18
C TYR A 19 5.36 -7.29 1.47
N VAL A 20 5.20 -6.36 0.53
CA VAL A 20 3.96 -6.08 -0.16
C VAL A 20 4.10 -6.23 -1.67
N ARG A 21 3.02 -6.64 -2.30
CA ARG A 21 2.78 -6.57 -3.73
C ARG A 21 1.96 -5.31 -3.99
N VAL A 22 2.45 -4.45 -4.85
CA VAL A 22 1.79 -3.23 -5.31
C VAL A 22 1.39 -3.43 -6.77
N ARG A 23 0.13 -3.21 -7.10
CA ARG A 23 -0.32 -3.13 -8.49
C ARG A 23 -0.63 -1.67 -8.81
N THR A 24 0.05 -1.14 -9.80
CA THR A 24 -0.20 0.20 -10.34
C THR A 24 -1.11 0.08 -11.55
N PRO A 25 -1.93 1.10 -11.84
CA PRO A 25 -2.79 1.12 -13.03
C PRO A 25 -2.00 1.18 -14.35
N PHE A 26 -0.78 1.75 -14.36
CA PHE A 26 -0.03 2.06 -15.58
C PHE A 26 1.21 1.20 -15.83
N GLU A 27 1.87 0.71 -14.77
CA GLU A 27 3.22 0.12 -14.86
C GLU A 27 3.29 -1.35 -14.42
N GLY A 28 2.15 -1.94 -14.04
CA GLY A 28 2.03 -3.37 -13.73
C GLY A 28 2.16 -3.69 -12.23
N ILE A 29 2.88 -4.76 -11.90
CA ILE A 29 2.96 -5.32 -10.54
C ILE A 29 4.39 -5.24 -10.04
N PHE A 30 4.55 -4.60 -8.88
CA PHE A 30 5.81 -4.48 -8.18
C PHE A 30 5.77 -5.16 -6.82
N TYR A 31 6.96 -5.45 -6.31
CA TYR A 31 7.15 -5.99 -4.98
C TYR A 31 8.14 -5.13 -4.22
N GLY A 32 7.81 -4.86 -2.96
CA GLY A 32 8.60 -3.98 -2.13
C GLY A 32 8.33 -4.19 -0.65
N GLU A 33 9.02 -3.40 0.16
CA GLU A 33 8.96 -3.46 1.61
C GLU A 33 8.42 -2.14 2.14
N VAL A 34 7.48 -2.19 3.09
CA VAL A 34 6.95 -1.01 3.76
C VAL A 34 8.01 -0.45 4.70
N LEU A 35 8.49 0.75 4.41
CA LEU A 35 9.48 1.46 5.23
C LEU A 35 8.82 2.33 6.30
N GLU A 36 7.67 2.92 6.00
CA GLU A 36 7.02 3.90 6.86
C GLU A 36 5.52 3.97 6.56
N LEU A 37 4.72 4.21 7.58
CA LEU A 37 3.30 4.49 7.48
C LEU A 37 3.03 5.83 8.16
N ARG A 38 2.37 6.75 7.47
CA ARG A 38 2.01 8.05 8.01
C ARG A 38 0.62 8.45 7.57
N ASP A 39 -0.10 9.09 8.48
CA ASP A 39 -1.38 9.69 8.18
C ASP A 39 -1.14 11.13 7.69
N TRP A 40 -1.82 11.55 6.63
CA TRP A 40 -1.73 12.90 6.07
C TRP A 40 -3.11 13.39 5.67
N PHE A 41 -3.28 14.71 5.60
CA PHE A 41 -4.49 15.32 5.06
C PHE A 41 -4.28 15.57 3.57
N ASN A 42 -5.08 14.94 2.71
CA ASN A 42 -5.08 15.17 1.28
C ASN A 42 -5.96 16.39 0.98
N PRO A 43 -5.39 17.56 0.63
CA PRO A 43 -6.16 18.77 0.38
C PRO A 43 -6.98 18.72 -0.92
N LEU A 44 -6.65 17.82 -1.85
CA LEU A 44 -7.38 17.70 -3.12
C LEU A 44 -8.70 16.95 -2.96
N GLU A 45 -8.71 15.95 -2.07
CA GLU A 45 -9.91 15.17 -1.74
C GLU A 45 -10.57 15.57 -0.42
N GLU A 46 -10.01 16.58 0.25
CA GLU A 46 -10.47 17.10 1.56
C GLU A 46 -10.67 16.01 2.62
N LYS A 47 -9.81 14.98 2.62
CA LYS A 47 -9.91 13.82 3.53
C LYS A 47 -8.56 13.45 4.13
N TYR A 48 -8.60 12.80 5.30
CA TYR A 48 -7.40 12.16 5.86
C TYR A 48 -7.16 10.82 5.18
N GLU A 49 -5.91 10.57 4.81
CA GLU A 49 -5.45 9.36 4.16
C GLU A 49 -4.23 8.79 4.87
N ARG A 50 -4.00 7.50 4.71
CA ARG A 50 -2.75 6.85 5.13
C ARG A 50 -1.82 6.63 3.94
N LEU A 51 -0.61 7.15 4.01
CA LEU A 51 0.47 6.89 3.06
C LEU A 51 1.38 5.76 3.55
N ALA A 52 1.69 4.83 2.65
CA ALA A 52 2.77 3.88 2.81
C ALA A 52 3.97 4.29 1.97
N LYS A 53 5.14 4.40 2.62
CA LYS A 53 6.42 4.51 1.93
C LYS A 53 6.94 3.11 1.65
N ILE A 54 7.03 2.74 0.39
CA ILE A 54 7.40 1.39 -0.03
C ILE A 54 8.67 1.45 -0.87
N GLN A 55 9.66 0.63 -0.50
CA GLN A 55 10.86 0.43 -1.31
C GLN A 55 10.66 -0.76 -2.24
N ILE A 56 10.48 -0.46 -3.53
CA ILE A 56 10.44 -1.46 -4.59
C ILE A 56 11.86 -1.96 -4.84
N ARG A 57 12.04 -3.27 -4.98
CA ARG A 57 13.38 -3.87 -5.17
C ARG A 57 13.84 -3.87 -6.63
N ASN A 58 12.91 -3.99 -7.58
CA ASN A 58 13.20 -3.99 -9.01
C ASN A 58 12.10 -3.27 -9.79
N PRO A 59 12.31 -2.02 -10.25
CA PRO A 59 13.52 -1.21 -10.06
C PRO A 59 13.71 -0.78 -8.59
N ARG A 60 14.94 -0.45 -8.18
CA ARG A 60 15.24 -0.01 -6.81
C ARG A 60 14.79 1.44 -6.60
N VAL A 61 13.50 1.63 -6.33
CA VAL A 61 12.88 2.95 -6.16
C VAL A 61 12.04 3.00 -4.88
N THR A 62 11.91 4.19 -4.31
CA THR A 62 11.03 4.40 -3.15
C THR A 62 9.81 5.19 -3.61
N VAL A 63 8.63 4.67 -3.33
CA VAL A 63 7.35 5.27 -3.72
C VAL A 63 6.52 5.56 -2.48
N LEU A 64 5.74 6.64 -2.53
CA LEU A 64 4.72 6.96 -1.54
C LEU A 64 3.36 6.62 -2.14
N ILE A 65 2.61 5.76 -1.47
CA ILE A 65 1.34 5.24 -1.97
C ILE A 65 0.23 5.55 -0.97
N PRO A 66 -0.82 6.29 -1.36
CA PRO A 66 -2.04 6.40 -0.57
C PRO A 66 -2.74 5.04 -0.53
N LEU A 67 -2.95 4.53 0.68
CA LEU A 67 -3.57 3.22 0.90
C LEU A 67 -5.10 3.28 0.78
N ASP A 68 -5.68 4.47 0.96
CA ASP A 68 -7.12 4.72 0.83
C ASP A 68 -7.54 5.00 -0.62
N ASP A 69 -6.60 4.99 -1.56
CA ASP A 69 -6.84 5.19 -2.98
C ASP A 69 -7.25 3.86 -3.64
N GLU A 70 -8.39 3.84 -4.33
CA GLU A 70 -8.91 2.66 -5.03
C GLU A 70 -8.08 2.30 -6.27
N ILE A 71 -7.29 3.24 -6.79
CA ILE A 71 -6.45 3.08 -7.97
C ILE A 71 -5.24 2.19 -7.64
N TRP A 72 -4.70 2.31 -6.44
CA TRP A 72 -3.52 1.57 -6.00
C TRP A 72 -3.91 0.32 -5.22
N GLU A 73 -3.60 -0.86 -5.76
CA GLU A 73 -3.86 -2.09 -5.03
C GLU A 73 -2.60 -2.59 -4.34
N VAL A 74 -2.51 -2.35 -3.03
CA VAL A 74 -1.45 -2.90 -2.15
C VAL A 74 -1.98 -4.14 -1.43
N ARG A 75 -1.21 -5.23 -1.45
CA ARG A 75 -1.51 -6.48 -0.74
C ARG A 75 -0.26 -7.05 -0.08
N LEU A 76 -0.40 -7.71 1.07
CA LEU A 76 0.70 -8.48 1.66
C LEU A 76 1.15 -9.55 0.66
N ALA A 77 2.44 -9.57 0.37
CA ALA A 77 3.04 -10.65 -0.40
C ALA A 77 3.16 -11.86 0.53
N ARG A 78 2.50 -12.98 0.18
CA ARG A 78 2.63 -14.22 0.96
C ARG A 78 4.10 -14.61 1.01
N ARG A 79 4.71 -14.55 2.20
CA ARG A 79 5.99 -15.22 2.47
C ARG A 79 5.77 -16.69 2.11
N ARG A 80 6.46 -17.21 1.08
CA ARG A 80 6.62 -18.66 0.95
C ARG A 80 7.34 -19.10 2.23
N LYS A 81 6.61 -19.69 3.18
CA LYS A 81 7.24 -20.52 4.21
C LYS A 81 7.98 -21.61 3.43
N LYS A 82 9.31 -21.57 3.49
CA LYS A 82 10.15 -22.71 3.10
C LYS A 82 9.83 -23.87 4.03
#